data_AF-A0A1A8WUY7-F1
#
_entry.id   AF-A0A1A8WUY7-F1
#
_cell.length_a   1.000
_cell.length_b   1.000
_cell.length_c   1.000
_cell.angle_alpha   90.00
_cell.angle_beta   90.00
_cell.angle_gamma   90.00
#
_symmetry.space_group_name_H-M   'P 1'
#
loop_
_entity.id
_entity.type
_entity.pdbx_description
1 polymer ?
#
loop_
_entity_poly.entity_id
_entity_poly.type
_entity_poly.pdbx_seq_one_letter_code
_entity_poly.pdbx_strand_id
1 'polypeptide(L)'
;MGSEDDNNLNLPSENFYHELDDTYVIAGEDERCEKLGKNSDRYTKAALLCMGLNGNLKNYDKLNIPQKMIKYKCNYLSLWAQDRLSKLEKTEQTSTKSIMLSIWIKSNQYEAECSPLHFAAYVDNKDYIKEKSLYDYALNYEELENRCKTSDVIPCTRKLAEYIRINKELYNQVKRECEPGKKNYIQRSCTTLGNIETIYSNEELLNLKCKHIEDQLRSSREQDVGGRGLQADFTETSPSVLPAPEVSSSDTNKAIGTAVPILGVLSI
;
A
#
# COMPACT_ATOMS: atom_id res chain seq x y z
N MET A 1 -13.50 16.28 -4.09
CA MET A 1 -13.70 15.37 -5.23
C MET A 1 -12.71 15.77 -6.32
N GLY A 2 -11.66 14.97 -6.46
CA GLY A 2 -10.65 15.01 -7.50
C GLY A 2 -10.10 13.58 -7.57
N SER A 3 -9.65 13.13 -8.75
CA SER A 3 -9.33 11.73 -9.09
C SER A 3 -8.79 10.91 -7.90
N GLU A 4 -9.57 9.95 -7.44
CA GLU A 4 -9.07 8.87 -6.59
C GLU A 4 -8.19 7.94 -7.45
N ASP A 5 -7.14 7.40 -6.84
CA ASP A 5 -5.99 6.84 -7.53
C ASP A 5 -6.29 5.53 -8.31
N ASP A 6 -6.16 5.58 -9.65
CA ASP A 6 -5.84 4.41 -10.49
C ASP A 6 -4.50 3.74 -10.09
N ASN A 7 -3.76 4.34 -9.16
CA ASN A 7 -2.55 3.78 -8.56
C ASN A 7 -2.82 2.76 -7.43
N ASN A 8 -4.04 2.57 -6.93
CA ASN A 8 -4.27 1.62 -5.82
C ASN A 8 -3.98 0.17 -6.27
N LEU A 9 -3.16 -0.58 -5.52
CA LEU A 9 -2.90 -2.00 -5.82
C LEU A 9 -4.02 -2.92 -5.30
N ASN A 10 -4.89 -2.43 -4.42
CA ASN A 10 -6.00 -3.18 -3.83
C ASN A 10 -5.53 -4.52 -3.25
N LEU A 11 -4.62 -4.42 -2.28
CA LEU A 11 -4.00 -5.55 -1.61
C LEU A 11 -4.73 -5.91 -0.29
N PRO A 12 -4.78 -7.19 0.11
CA PRO A 12 -5.42 -7.62 1.36
C PRO A 12 -5.05 -6.81 2.60
N SER A 13 -3.79 -6.39 2.75
CA SER A 13 -3.32 -5.53 3.85
C SER A 13 -3.92 -4.13 3.82
N GLU A 14 -4.10 -3.55 2.63
CA GLU A 14 -4.68 -2.21 2.47
C GLU A 14 -6.16 -2.23 2.89
N ASN A 15 -6.90 -3.25 2.44
CA ASN A 15 -8.30 -3.47 2.79
C ASN A 15 -8.49 -3.79 4.28
N PHE A 16 -7.69 -4.70 4.84
CA PHE A 16 -7.75 -5.02 6.28
C PHE A 16 -7.53 -3.78 7.16
N TYR A 17 -6.55 -2.94 6.82
CA TYR A 17 -6.33 -1.69 7.56
C TYR A 17 -7.43 -0.64 7.34
N HIS A 18 -8.21 -0.71 6.25
CA HIS A 18 -9.37 0.15 6.00
C HIS A 18 -10.60 -0.33 6.79
N GLU A 19 -10.82 -1.65 6.90
CA GLU A 19 -11.84 -2.22 7.80
C GLU A 19 -11.58 -1.81 9.26
N LEU A 20 -10.31 -1.86 9.71
CA LEU A 20 -9.93 -1.39 11.04
C LEU A 20 -10.12 0.13 11.25
N ASP A 21 -10.09 0.94 10.20
CA ASP A 21 -10.33 2.40 10.29
C ASP A 21 -11.81 2.74 10.47
N ASP A 22 -12.74 1.90 10.00
CA ASP A 22 -14.17 2.24 9.91
C ASP A 22 -15.10 1.31 10.71
N THR A 23 -14.95 -0.01 10.58
CA THR A 23 -16.02 -0.99 10.87
C THR A 23 -16.55 -0.93 12.30
N TYR A 24 -15.70 -0.64 13.28
CA TYR A 24 -16.06 -0.66 14.71
C TYR A 24 -15.87 0.68 15.44
N VAL A 25 -15.54 1.79 14.76
CA VAL A 25 -15.23 3.09 15.41
C VAL A 25 -16.33 3.53 16.38
N ILE A 26 -17.60 3.49 15.96
CA ILE A 26 -18.74 3.92 16.78
C ILE A 26 -18.96 2.97 17.97
N ALA A 27 -18.75 1.66 17.81
CA ALA A 27 -18.75 0.73 18.94
C ALA A 27 -17.57 0.99 19.91
N GLY A 28 -16.56 1.73 19.45
CA GLY A 28 -15.37 2.14 20.17
C GLY A 28 -15.47 3.45 20.96
N GLU A 29 -16.62 4.13 21.00
CA GLU A 29 -16.78 5.35 21.82
C GLU A 29 -16.36 5.12 23.29
N ASP A 30 -15.65 6.10 23.84
CA ASP A 30 -15.04 6.12 25.18
C ASP A 30 -14.69 7.57 25.56
N GLU A 31 -15.06 7.99 26.78
CA GLU A 31 -14.81 9.34 27.31
C GLU A 31 -13.32 9.74 27.27
N ARG A 32 -12.40 8.77 27.30
CA ARG A 32 -10.96 9.00 27.18
C ARG A 32 -10.56 9.38 25.76
N CYS A 33 -11.23 8.85 24.74
CA CYS A 33 -11.00 9.23 23.34
C CYS A 33 -11.61 10.60 23.02
N GLU A 34 -12.76 10.95 23.62
CA GLU A 34 -13.36 12.29 23.43
C GLU A 34 -12.43 13.43 23.86
N LYS A 35 -11.55 13.18 24.84
CA LYS A 35 -10.54 14.13 25.33
C LYS A 35 -9.40 14.40 24.33
N LEU A 36 -9.34 13.66 23.22
CA LEU A 36 -8.50 13.97 22.06
C LEU A 36 -9.17 14.96 21.08
N GLY A 37 -10.41 15.39 21.37
CA GLY A 37 -11.03 16.59 20.80
C GLY A 37 -12.17 16.34 19.80
N LYS A 38 -13.01 17.37 19.66
CA LYS A 38 -14.04 17.53 18.63
C LYS A 38 -13.88 18.90 17.97
N ASN A 39 -13.80 18.93 16.65
CA ASN A 39 -13.75 20.14 15.82
C ASN A 39 -15.09 20.27 15.07
N SER A 40 -15.92 21.26 15.44
CA SER A 40 -17.25 21.50 14.84
C SER A 40 -18.08 20.22 14.74
N ASP A 41 -18.38 19.64 15.92
CA ASP A 41 -19.15 18.40 16.13
C ASP A 41 -18.58 17.11 15.51
N ARG A 42 -17.38 17.17 14.89
CA ARG A 42 -16.66 16.01 14.37
C ARG A 42 -15.46 15.66 15.24
N TYR A 43 -15.28 14.38 15.55
CA TYR A 43 -14.09 13.87 16.24
C TYR A 43 -12.79 14.20 15.48
N THR A 44 -11.71 14.49 16.20
CA THR A 44 -10.36 14.61 15.61
C THR A 44 -9.86 13.28 15.07
N LYS A 45 -8.82 13.29 14.21
CA LYS A 45 -8.14 12.06 13.77
C LYS A 45 -7.60 11.24 14.95
N ALA A 46 -7.09 11.92 15.98
CA ALA A 46 -6.63 11.31 17.22
C ALA A 46 -7.77 10.60 17.98
N ALA A 47 -8.93 11.25 18.13
CA ALA A 47 -10.11 10.66 18.75
C ALA A 47 -10.65 9.47 17.92
N LEU A 48 -10.74 9.60 16.60
CA LEU A 48 -11.17 8.53 15.69
C LEU A 48 -10.28 7.29 15.78
N LEU A 49 -8.94 7.46 15.74
CA LEU A 49 -7.99 6.35 15.92
C LEU A 49 -8.14 5.67 17.29
N CYS A 50 -8.30 6.47 18.34
CA CYS A 50 -8.50 5.98 19.70
C CYS A 50 -9.78 5.12 19.82
N MET A 51 -10.89 5.58 19.22
CA MET A 51 -12.15 4.84 19.22
C MET A 51 -12.08 3.62 18.30
N GLY A 52 -11.50 3.73 17.11
CA GLY A 52 -11.24 2.60 16.22
C GLY A 52 -10.52 1.46 16.95
N LEU A 53 -9.43 1.76 17.68
CA LEU A 53 -8.75 0.76 18.51
C LEU A 53 -9.67 0.12 19.54
N ASN A 54 -10.42 0.92 20.30
CA ASN A 54 -11.33 0.41 21.32
C ASN A 54 -12.44 -0.48 20.73
N GLY A 55 -12.99 -0.07 19.58
CA GLY A 55 -14.02 -0.82 18.85
C GLY A 55 -13.50 -2.13 18.28
N ASN A 56 -12.29 -2.11 17.70
CA ASN A 56 -11.59 -3.28 17.19
C ASN A 56 -11.22 -4.26 18.31
N LEU A 57 -10.85 -3.79 19.51
CA LEU A 57 -10.62 -4.64 20.68
C LEU A 57 -11.93 -5.22 21.24
N LYS A 58 -13.02 -4.43 21.30
CA LYS A 58 -14.37 -4.90 21.67
C LYS A 58 -14.93 -5.96 20.70
N ASN A 59 -14.43 -6.01 19.47
CA ASN A 59 -14.88 -6.92 18.41
C ASN A 59 -13.74 -7.79 17.83
N TYR A 60 -12.67 -8.02 18.60
CA TYR A 60 -11.42 -8.62 18.14
C TYR A 60 -11.60 -9.99 17.47
N ASP A 61 -12.59 -10.77 17.90
CA ASP A 61 -12.91 -12.11 17.38
C ASP A 61 -13.61 -12.07 16.02
N LYS A 62 -14.10 -10.89 15.61
CA LYS A 62 -14.80 -10.60 14.35
C LYS A 62 -13.93 -9.83 13.34
N LEU A 63 -12.65 -9.58 13.64
CA LEU A 63 -11.75 -8.90 12.70
C LEU A 63 -11.41 -9.86 11.55
N ASN A 64 -11.75 -9.46 10.33
CA ASN A 64 -11.71 -10.28 9.13
C ASN A 64 -10.27 -10.41 8.58
N ILE A 65 -9.50 -11.33 9.16
CA ILE A 65 -8.13 -11.65 8.74
C ILE A 65 -8.05 -13.08 8.18
N PRO A 66 -7.30 -13.34 7.09
CA PRO A 66 -7.16 -14.69 6.53
C PRO A 66 -6.71 -15.73 7.57
N GLN A 67 -7.26 -16.94 7.50
CA GLN A 67 -7.08 -17.97 8.54
C GLN A 67 -5.61 -18.34 8.81
N LYS A 68 -4.73 -18.28 7.81
CA LYS A 68 -3.27 -18.47 7.97
C LYS A 68 -2.61 -17.42 8.89
N MET A 69 -3.21 -16.23 8.98
CA MET A 69 -2.71 -15.06 9.70
C MET A 69 -3.40 -14.85 11.06
N ILE A 70 -4.41 -15.65 11.42
CA ILE A 70 -5.25 -15.40 12.61
C ILE A 70 -4.47 -15.36 13.93
N LYS A 71 -3.41 -16.17 14.05
CA LYS A 71 -2.47 -16.17 15.18
C LYS A 71 -1.73 -14.83 15.36
N TYR A 72 -1.60 -14.06 14.29
CA TYR A 72 -0.87 -12.79 14.22
C TYR A 72 -1.78 -11.56 14.19
N LYS A 73 -3.11 -11.75 14.35
CA LYS A 73 -4.15 -10.71 14.36
C LYS A 73 -3.81 -9.51 15.26
N CYS A 74 -3.17 -9.73 16.42
CA CYS A 74 -2.70 -8.64 17.29
C CYS A 74 -1.47 -7.88 16.77
N ASN A 75 -0.56 -8.54 16.04
CA ASN A 75 0.56 -7.87 15.37
C ASN A 75 0.01 -6.90 14.31
N TYR A 76 -0.91 -7.35 13.45
CA TYR A 76 -1.57 -6.49 12.47
C TYR A 76 -2.34 -5.34 13.13
N LEU A 77 -3.07 -5.56 14.21
CA LEU A 77 -3.73 -4.49 14.98
C LEU A 77 -2.72 -3.49 15.57
N SER A 78 -1.57 -3.96 16.06
CA SER A 78 -0.48 -3.12 16.58
C SER A 78 0.20 -2.29 15.48
N LEU A 79 0.32 -2.85 14.28
CA LEU A 79 0.93 -2.19 13.13
C LEU A 79 -0.02 -1.17 12.50
N TRP A 80 -1.31 -1.48 12.40
CA TRP A 80 -2.37 -0.52 12.08
C TRP A 80 -2.34 0.66 13.06
N ALA A 81 -2.39 0.39 14.37
CA ALA A 81 -2.41 1.42 15.39
C ALA A 81 -1.21 2.37 15.29
N GLN A 82 -0.01 1.84 15.03
CA GLN A 82 1.20 2.65 14.86
C GLN A 82 1.26 3.39 13.51
N ASP A 83 0.80 2.77 12.41
CA ASP A 83 0.73 3.37 11.08
C ASP A 83 -0.26 4.53 11.01
N ARG A 84 -1.40 4.43 11.70
CA ARG A 84 -2.36 5.54 11.82
C ARG A 84 -1.86 6.61 12.79
N LEU A 85 -1.24 6.22 13.90
CA LEU A 85 -0.63 7.16 14.85
C LEU A 85 0.45 8.03 14.21
N SER A 86 1.34 7.45 13.39
CA SER A 86 2.44 8.20 12.77
C SER A 86 1.99 9.26 11.74
N LYS A 87 0.72 9.23 11.33
CA LYS A 87 0.06 10.20 10.44
C LYS A 87 -0.68 11.32 11.19
N LEU A 88 -0.65 11.33 12.53
CA LEU A 88 -1.13 12.44 13.36
C LEU A 88 -0.04 13.50 13.54
N GLU A 89 -0.42 14.70 13.97
CA GLU A 89 0.56 15.74 14.29
C GLU A 89 1.47 15.29 15.43
N LYS A 90 2.77 15.62 15.35
CA LYS A 90 3.78 15.10 16.29
C LYS A 90 3.51 15.45 17.76
N THR A 91 2.76 16.53 18.00
CA THR A 91 2.25 16.95 19.31
C THR A 91 1.11 16.07 19.85
N GLU A 92 0.27 15.51 18.97
CA GLU A 92 -0.85 14.62 19.31
C GLU A 92 -0.41 13.17 19.55
N GLN A 93 0.68 12.72 18.92
CA GLN A 93 1.11 11.32 18.94
C GLN A 93 1.33 10.78 20.36
N THR A 94 1.97 11.55 21.25
CA THR A 94 2.29 11.12 22.62
C THR A 94 1.05 10.94 23.49
N SER A 95 0.11 11.90 23.46
CA SER A 95 -1.14 11.83 24.23
C SER A 95 -2.07 10.76 23.69
N THR A 96 -2.20 10.67 22.37
CA THR A 96 -3.00 9.64 21.68
C THR A 96 -2.49 8.24 22.02
N LYS A 97 -1.17 7.99 21.90
CA LYS A 97 -0.57 6.68 22.24
C LYS A 97 -0.76 6.31 23.71
N SER A 98 -0.62 7.27 24.63
CA SER A 98 -0.84 7.05 26.06
C SER A 98 -2.29 6.63 26.36
N ILE A 99 -3.27 7.30 25.76
CA ILE A 99 -4.69 6.97 25.92
C ILE A 99 -5.03 5.62 25.27
N MET A 100 -4.52 5.35 24.06
CA MET A 100 -4.67 4.06 23.38
C MET A 100 -4.13 2.90 24.23
N LEU A 101 -2.95 3.04 24.84
CA LEU A 101 -2.39 2.02 25.74
C LEU A 101 -3.24 1.85 27.02
N SER A 102 -3.76 2.94 27.59
CA SER A 102 -4.67 2.92 28.75
C SER A 102 -6.02 2.25 28.46
N ILE A 103 -6.48 2.29 27.21
CA ILE A 103 -7.63 1.51 26.72
C ILE A 103 -7.24 0.05 26.57
N TRP A 104 -6.16 -0.22 25.84
CA TRP A 104 -5.74 -1.57 25.45
C TRP A 104 -5.48 -2.47 26.66
N ILE A 105 -4.71 -1.99 27.64
CA ILE A 105 -4.37 -2.72 28.89
C ILE A 105 -5.64 -3.01 29.74
N LYS A 106 -6.74 -2.28 29.53
CA LYS A 106 -8.03 -2.49 30.21
C LYS A 106 -9.06 -3.25 29.37
N SER A 107 -8.69 -3.73 28.19
CA SER A 107 -9.57 -4.57 27.36
C SER A 107 -9.46 -6.03 27.77
N ASN A 108 -10.56 -6.78 27.73
CA ASN A 108 -10.56 -8.22 28.01
C ASN A 108 -9.57 -9.01 27.12
N GLN A 109 -9.27 -8.46 25.93
CA GLN A 109 -8.34 -9.05 24.98
C GLN A 109 -6.87 -8.93 25.41
N TYR A 110 -6.51 -8.01 26.32
CA TYR A 110 -5.15 -7.89 26.85
C TYR A 110 -4.69 -9.15 27.61
N GLU A 111 -5.55 -9.67 28.48
CA GLU A 111 -5.26 -10.84 29.31
C GLU A 111 -5.42 -12.16 28.54
N ALA A 112 -6.16 -12.15 27.44
CA ALA A 112 -6.46 -13.34 26.63
C ALA A 112 -5.49 -13.57 25.45
N GLU A 113 -5.46 -12.66 24.46
CA GLU A 113 -4.84 -12.94 23.15
C GLU A 113 -4.04 -11.78 22.54
N CYS A 114 -4.27 -10.53 22.94
CA CYS A 114 -3.77 -9.35 22.24
C CYS A 114 -3.09 -8.32 23.16
N SER A 115 -1.81 -8.57 23.42
CA SER A 115 -0.98 -7.69 24.25
C SER A 115 -0.50 -6.42 23.51
N PRO A 116 -0.65 -5.21 24.09
CA PRO A 116 -0.17 -3.96 23.51
C PRO A 116 1.36 -3.82 23.50
N LEU A 117 2.13 -4.80 23.99
CA LEU A 117 3.60 -4.69 24.10
C LEU A 117 4.28 -4.39 22.75
N HIS A 118 3.78 -4.92 21.64
CA HIS A 118 4.26 -4.56 20.29
C HIS A 118 4.03 -3.08 20.00
N PHE A 119 2.77 -2.63 20.09
CA PHE A 119 2.40 -1.22 19.87
C PHE A 119 3.17 -0.27 20.79
N ALA A 120 3.27 -0.58 22.08
CA ALA A 120 3.98 0.22 23.08
C ALA A 120 5.47 0.40 22.72
N ALA A 121 6.12 -0.65 22.24
CA ALA A 121 7.57 -0.66 22.02
C ALA A 121 8.03 -0.04 20.69
N TYR A 122 7.11 0.38 19.81
CA TYR A 122 7.43 1.21 18.64
C TYR A 122 7.73 2.66 19.09
N VAL A 123 9.02 3.00 19.18
CA VAL A 123 9.52 4.34 19.59
C VAL A 123 10.18 5.09 18.43
N ASP A 124 10.89 4.38 17.53
CA ASP A 124 11.31 4.90 16.22
C ASP A 124 10.35 4.38 15.13
N ASN A 125 10.04 5.22 14.15
CA ASN A 125 9.25 4.84 12.99
C ASN A 125 9.94 3.75 12.15
N LYS A 126 11.27 3.72 12.10
CA LYS A 126 12.04 2.77 11.26
C LYS A 126 11.80 1.30 11.61
N ASP A 127 11.64 1.00 12.90
CA ASP A 127 11.38 -0.36 13.38
C ASP A 127 10.03 -0.89 12.87
N TYR A 128 8.95 -0.13 13.10
CA TYR A 128 7.60 -0.59 12.72
C TYR A 128 7.44 -0.63 11.20
N ILE A 129 8.08 0.28 10.43
CA ILE A 129 7.99 0.27 8.97
C ILE A 129 8.54 -1.06 8.41
N LYS A 130 9.68 -1.53 8.91
CA LYS A 130 10.28 -2.80 8.48
C LYS A 130 9.43 -4.00 8.92
N GLU A 131 8.91 -4.02 10.14
CA GLU A 131 7.98 -5.06 10.62
C GLU A 131 6.68 -5.07 9.80
N LYS A 132 6.10 -3.90 9.53
CA LYS A 132 4.87 -3.74 8.74
C LYS A 132 5.03 -4.24 7.31
N SER A 133 6.08 -3.85 6.57
CA SER A 133 6.27 -4.32 5.19
C SER A 133 6.42 -5.84 5.09
N LEU A 134 7.06 -6.50 6.06
CA LEU A 134 7.15 -7.96 6.11
C LEU A 134 5.78 -8.62 6.33
N TYR A 135 5.03 -8.18 7.36
CA TYR A 135 3.70 -8.72 7.65
C TYR A 135 2.68 -8.42 6.54
N ASP A 136 2.70 -7.22 5.96
CA ASP A 136 1.86 -6.82 4.83
C ASP A 136 2.16 -7.73 3.62
N TYR A 137 3.43 -7.94 3.28
CA TYR A 137 3.80 -8.81 2.16
C TYR A 137 3.35 -10.26 2.37
N ALA A 138 3.45 -10.78 3.60
CA ALA A 138 2.94 -12.11 3.95
C ALA A 138 1.41 -12.20 3.88
N LEU A 139 0.69 -11.18 4.37
CA LEU A 139 -0.78 -11.09 4.28
C LEU A 139 -1.27 -11.00 2.83
N ASN A 140 -0.50 -10.33 1.97
CA ASN A 140 -0.81 -10.17 0.56
C ASN A 140 -0.44 -11.38 -0.30
N TYR A 141 0.40 -12.29 0.20
CA TYR A 141 1.07 -13.32 -0.61
C TYR A 141 0.11 -14.15 -1.48
N GLU A 142 -0.99 -14.67 -0.93
CA GLU A 142 -1.90 -15.55 -1.70
C GLU A 142 -2.55 -14.83 -2.89
N GLU A 143 -2.95 -13.57 -2.70
CA GLU A 143 -3.53 -12.75 -3.77
C GLU A 143 -2.48 -12.34 -4.81
N LEU A 144 -1.27 -12.01 -4.39
CA LEU A 144 -0.15 -11.74 -5.30
C LEU A 144 0.24 -13.00 -6.09
N GLU A 145 0.23 -14.17 -5.46
CA GLU A 145 0.54 -15.45 -6.07
C GLU A 145 -0.50 -15.83 -7.13
N ASN A 146 -1.80 -15.63 -6.84
CA ASN A 146 -2.87 -15.80 -7.81
C ASN A 146 -2.70 -14.86 -9.02
N ARG A 147 -2.47 -13.56 -8.80
CA ARG A 147 -2.21 -12.58 -9.88
C ARG A 147 -0.95 -12.94 -10.70
N CYS A 148 0.09 -13.47 -10.05
CA CYS A 148 1.30 -13.95 -10.71
C CYS A 148 1.06 -15.23 -11.53
N LYS A 149 0.27 -16.18 -11.02
CA LYS A 149 -0.08 -17.44 -11.71
C LYS A 149 -0.83 -17.18 -13.02
N THR A 150 -1.72 -16.18 -13.06
CA THR A 150 -2.47 -15.78 -14.26
C THR A 150 -1.72 -14.84 -15.20
N SER A 151 -0.46 -14.48 -14.90
CA SER A 151 0.27 -13.43 -15.64
C SER A 151 0.68 -13.77 -17.07
N ASP A 152 0.43 -15.00 -17.55
CA ASP A 152 0.48 -15.35 -18.98
C ASP A 152 -0.70 -14.78 -19.79
N VAL A 153 -1.82 -14.50 -19.12
CA VAL A 153 -3.08 -14.04 -19.74
C VAL A 153 -3.35 -12.57 -19.40
N ILE A 154 -3.10 -12.17 -18.15
CA ILE A 154 -3.26 -10.80 -17.66
C ILE A 154 -1.91 -10.35 -17.08
N PRO A 155 -1.05 -9.66 -17.87
CA PRO A 155 0.27 -9.24 -17.43
C PRO A 155 0.23 -8.46 -16.11
N CYS A 156 1.23 -8.65 -15.26
CA CYS A 156 1.33 -7.84 -14.06
C CYS A 156 1.61 -6.37 -14.41
N THR A 157 0.97 -5.45 -13.70
CA THR A 157 1.33 -4.04 -13.83
C THR A 157 2.75 -3.77 -13.34
N ARG A 158 3.40 -2.75 -13.91
CA ARG A 158 4.74 -2.34 -13.48
C ARG A 158 4.79 -2.04 -11.97
N LYS A 159 3.71 -1.48 -11.40
CA LYS A 159 3.60 -1.20 -9.95
C LYS A 159 3.50 -2.48 -9.12
N LEU A 160 2.77 -3.49 -9.58
CA LEU A 160 2.65 -4.78 -8.89
C LEU A 160 3.99 -5.53 -8.89
N ALA A 161 4.68 -5.57 -10.03
CA ALA A 161 6.00 -6.19 -10.14
C ALA A 161 7.05 -5.48 -9.27
N GLU A 162 7.03 -4.14 -9.20
CA GLU A 162 7.92 -3.34 -8.36
C GLU A 162 7.65 -3.55 -6.86
N TYR A 163 6.37 -3.62 -6.45
CA TYR A 163 6.00 -3.96 -5.07
C TYR A 163 6.56 -5.33 -4.66
N ILE A 164 6.44 -6.35 -5.53
CA ILE A 164 6.99 -7.68 -5.29
C ILE A 164 8.52 -7.64 -5.20
N ARG A 165 9.19 -6.89 -6.09
CA ARG A 165 10.66 -6.72 -6.07
C ARG A 165 11.16 -6.13 -4.75
N ILE A 166 10.59 -5.00 -4.34
CA ILE A 166 11.00 -4.27 -3.13
C ILE A 166 10.82 -5.13 -1.88
N ASN A 167 9.68 -5.82 -1.72
CA ASN A 167 9.45 -6.64 -0.54
C ASN A 167 10.35 -7.89 -0.50
N LYS A 168 10.68 -8.48 -1.65
CA LYS A 168 11.67 -9.57 -1.74
C LYS A 168 13.09 -9.12 -1.41
N GLU A 169 13.47 -7.90 -1.78
CA GLU A 169 14.76 -7.31 -1.41
C GLU A 169 14.82 -7.01 0.10
N LEU A 170 13.75 -6.47 0.69
CA LEU A 170 13.62 -6.26 2.13
C LEU A 170 13.68 -7.58 2.91
N TYR A 171 12.94 -8.61 2.48
CA TYR A 171 12.94 -9.94 3.10
C TYR A 171 14.36 -10.55 3.09
N ASN A 172 15.06 -10.48 1.95
CA ASN A 172 16.45 -10.91 1.85
C ASN A 172 17.43 -10.06 2.69
N GLN A 173 17.20 -8.76 2.82
CA GLN A 173 17.98 -7.91 3.73
C GLN A 173 17.80 -8.35 5.18
N VAL A 174 16.54 -8.53 5.62
CA VAL A 174 16.24 -8.94 7.00
C VAL A 174 16.81 -10.32 7.29
N LYS A 175 16.64 -11.29 6.38
CA LYS A 175 17.27 -12.62 6.50
C LYS A 175 18.78 -12.54 6.71
N ARG A 176 19.48 -11.60 6.04
CA ARG A 176 20.92 -11.35 6.27
C ARG A 176 21.24 -10.62 7.58
N GLU A 177 20.38 -9.71 8.04
CA GLU A 177 20.55 -8.99 9.31
C GLU A 177 20.36 -9.92 10.52
N CYS A 178 19.52 -10.95 10.36
CA CYS A 178 19.12 -11.92 11.38
C CYS A 178 19.95 -13.22 11.39
N GLU A 179 21.09 -13.27 10.69
CA GLU A 179 22.02 -14.39 10.80
C GLU A 179 22.65 -14.45 12.21
N PRO A 180 22.80 -15.64 12.83
CA PRO A 180 23.42 -15.79 14.14
C PRO A 180 24.82 -15.17 14.23
N GLY A 181 25.12 -14.55 15.37
CA GLY A 181 26.38 -13.86 15.63
C GLY A 181 26.44 -12.41 15.13
N LYS A 182 25.46 -11.93 14.36
CA LYS A 182 25.35 -10.50 13.99
C LYS A 182 24.70 -9.69 15.12
N LYS A 183 25.18 -8.47 15.33
CA LYS A 183 24.69 -7.55 16.39
C LYS A 183 23.19 -7.22 16.28
N ASN A 184 22.58 -7.42 15.11
CA ASN A 184 21.19 -7.09 14.80
C ASN A 184 20.21 -8.25 15.03
N TYR A 185 20.68 -9.43 15.45
CA TYR A 185 19.87 -10.65 15.63
C TYR A 185 18.62 -10.47 16.52
N ILE A 186 18.64 -9.51 17.46
CA ILE A 186 17.57 -9.24 18.43
C ILE A 186 16.55 -8.19 17.91
N GLN A 187 16.64 -7.77 16.65
CA GLN A 187 15.69 -6.82 16.05
C GLN A 187 14.29 -7.45 15.88
N ARG A 188 13.23 -6.63 16.07
CA ARG A 188 11.82 -7.00 15.84
C ARG A 188 11.56 -7.64 14.47
N SER A 189 12.29 -7.19 13.45
CA SER A 189 12.24 -7.76 12.10
C SER A 189 12.70 -9.23 12.05
N CYS A 190 13.56 -9.68 12.96
CA CYS A 190 13.96 -11.08 13.09
C CYS A 190 12.87 -11.94 13.72
N THR A 191 12.20 -11.45 14.76
CA THR A 191 10.99 -12.09 15.32
C THR A 191 9.87 -12.18 14.27
N THR A 192 9.71 -11.11 13.48
CA THR A 192 8.73 -11.02 12.39
C THR A 192 9.02 -12.00 11.27
N LEU A 193 10.29 -12.06 10.83
CA LEU A 193 10.76 -13.04 9.86
C LEU A 193 10.48 -14.47 10.34
N GLY A 194 10.90 -14.82 11.56
CA GLY A 194 10.68 -16.13 12.15
C GLY A 194 9.18 -16.49 12.29
N ASN A 195 8.32 -15.52 12.59
CA ASN A 195 6.87 -15.72 12.61
C ASN A 195 6.31 -16.06 11.22
N ILE A 196 6.67 -15.27 10.20
CA ILE A 196 6.24 -15.48 8.81
C ILE A 196 6.75 -16.81 8.26
N GLU A 197 7.97 -17.20 8.64
CA GLU A 197 8.60 -18.50 8.30
C GLU A 197 7.90 -19.72 8.94
N THR A 198 6.94 -19.52 9.86
CA THR A 198 6.02 -20.59 10.31
C THR A 198 4.73 -20.72 9.49
N ILE A 199 4.47 -19.77 8.58
CA ILE A 199 3.24 -19.70 7.76
C ILE A 199 3.53 -20.08 6.31
N TYR A 200 4.63 -19.54 5.77
CA TYR A 200 5.17 -19.85 4.46
C TYR A 200 6.66 -20.19 4.63
N SER A 201 7.14 -21.21 3.94
CA SER A 201 8.58 -21.44 3.82
C SER A 201 9.26 -20.23 3.17
N ASN A 202 10.53 -19.98 3.53
CA ASN A 202 11.27 -18.82 3.05
C ASN A 202 11.37 -18.80 1.50
N GLU A 203 11.24 -19.96 0.86
CA GLU A 203 11.30 -20.13 -0.59
C GLU A 203 10.01 -19.68 -1.28
N GLU A 204 8.83 -19.90 -0.71
CA GLU A 204 7.54 -19.46 -1.30
C GLU A 204 7.52 -17.94 -1.53
N LEU A 205 7.76 -17.17 -0.47
CA LEU A 205 7.83 -15.70 -0.52
C LEU A 205 8.94 -15.18 -1.44
N LEU A 206 10.04 -15.93 -1.60
CA LEU A 206 11.15 -15.53 -2.47
C LEU A 206 11.03 -16.01 -3.91
N ASN A 207 10.21 -17.02 -4.20
CA ASN A 207 9.98 -17.55 -5.55
C ASN A 207 8.88 -16.78 -6.31
N LEU A 208 8.02 -16.03 -5.62
CA LEU A 208 6.98 -15.20 -6.23
C LEU A 208 7.50 -14.31 -7.37
N LYS A 209 6.96 -14.49 -8.58
CA LYS A 209 7.37 -13.76 -9.79
C LYS A 209 6.23 -13.70 -10.82
N CYS A 210 5.99 -12.51 -11.35
CA CYS A 210 5.21 -12.31 -12.58
C CYS A 210 5.97 -12.85 -13.79
N LYS A 211 5.30 -13.62 -14.65
CA LYS A 211 5.87 -14.17 -15.89
C LYS A 211 5.99 -13.10 -16.96
N HIS A 212 4.91 -12.33 -17.18
CA HIS A 212 4.89 -11.16 -18.04
C HIS A 212 4.53 -9.89 -17.26
N ILE A 213 5.04 -8.76 -17.74
CA ILE A 213 4.80 -7.41 -17.23
C ILE A 213 4.42 -6.53 -18.42
N GLU A 214 3.44 -5.63 -18.25
CA GLU A 214 2.81 -4.86 -19.34
C GLU A 214 3.77 -4.24 -20.38
N ASP A 215 4.88 -3.66 -19.92
CA ASP A 215 5.87 -3.00 -20.79
C ASP A 215 6.53 -3.95 -21.81
N GLN A 216 6.61 -5.25 -21.52
CA GLN A 216 7.19 -6.24 -22.44
C GLN A 216 6.33 -6.47 -23.69
N LEU A 217 5.02 -6.17 -23.64
CA LEU A 217 4.12 -6.36 -24.78
C LEU A 217 4.14 -5.17 -25.75
N ARG A 218 4.65 -4.01 -25.36
CA ARG A 218 4.83 -2.88 -26.27
C ARG A 218 6.03 -3.09 -27.20
N SER A 219 7.19 -3.45 -26.65
CA SER A 219 8.41 -3.65 -27.45
C SER A 219 8.30 -4.82 -28.44
N SER A 220 7.62 -5.93 -28.10
CA SER A 220 7.38 -7.02 -29.05
C SER A 220 6.48 -6.63 -30.21
N ARG A 221 5.42 -5.84 -29.96
CA ARG A 221 4.49 -5.41 -31.01
C ARG A 221 5.10 -4.42 -32.01
N GLU A 222 6.14 -3.69 -31.62
CA GLU A 222 6.89 -2.79 -32.51
C GLU A 222 7.92 -3.55 -33.38
N GLN A 223 8.28 -4.79 -33.04
CA GLN A 223 9.24 -5.60 -33.80
C GLN A 223 8.58 -6.45 -34.91
N ASP A 224 7.38 -6.99 -34.68
CA ASP A 224 6.70 -7.88 -35.66
C ASP A 224 6.13 -7.16 -36.91
N VAL A 225 5.96 -5.83 -36.88
CA VAL A 225 5.43 -5.05 -38.03
C VAL A 225 6.54 -4.69 -39.04
N GLY A 226 7.81 -4.84 -38.67
CA GLY A 226 8.96 -4.29 -39.39
C GLY A 226 9.55 -5.11 -40.54
N GLY A 227 8.83 -6.03 -41.21
CA GLY A 227 9.51 -6.95 -42.13
C GLY A 227 8.72 -7.82 -43.11
N ARG A 228 8.06 -7.22 -44.11
CA ARG A 228 8.07 -7.63 -45.55
C ARG A 228 7.03 -6.83 -46.36
N GLY A 229 7.50 -6.07 -47.34
CA GLY A 229 6.62 -5.41 -48.32
C GLY A 229 6.39 -6.28 -49.56
N LEU A 230 5.32 -5.97 -50.30
CA LEU A 230 5.22 -6.21 -51.74
C LEU A 230 4.42 -5.08 -52.38
N GLN A 231 4.72 -4.79 -53.65
CA GLN A 231 4.32 -3.57 -54.34
C GLN A 231 3.20 -3.86 -55.35
N ALA A 232 2.09 -3.12 -55.25
CA ALA A 232 1.02 -3.12 -56.24
C ALA A 232 0.39 -1.71 -56.33
N ASP A 233 0.61 -1.07 -57.47
CA ASP A 233 -0.13 0.11 -57.94
C ASP A 233 -1.45 -0.35 -58.60
N PHE A 234 -2.46 0.53 -58.75
CA PHE A 234 -3.44 0.56 -59.86
C PHE A 234 -4.55 1.62 -59.64
N THR A 235 -4.29 2.84 -60.14
CA THR A 235 -5.18 3.66 -61.00
C THR A 235 -6.50 4.25 -60.46
N GLU A 236 -6.77 5.47 -60.94
CA GLU A 236 -7.94 6.32 -60.67
C GLU A 236 -9.28 5.82 -61.26
N THR A 237 -10.40 6.33 -60.74
CA THR A 237 -11.45 7.00 -61.55
C THR A 237 -12.29 7.94 -60.66
N SER A 238 -12.53 9.16 -61.12
CA SER A 238 -13.61 10.07 -60.67
C SER A 238 -14.41 10.54 -61.89
N PRO A 239 -15.66 11.02 -61.73
CA PRO A 239 -15.84 12.48 -61.87
C PRO A 239 -16.98 13.14 -61.05
N SER A 240 -16.64 14.30 -60.47
CA SER A 240 -17.36 15.59 -60.55
C SER A 240 -18.88 15.73 -60.34
N VAL A 241 -19.27 16.55 -59.34
CA VAL A 241 -20.13 17.75 -59.52
C VAL A 241 -19.68 18.86 -58.54
N LEU A 242 -19.76 20.13 -58.95
CA LEU A 242 -19.53 21.39 -58.20
C LEU A 242 -20.68 22.38 -58.56
N PRO A 243 -21.00 23.46 -57.80
CA PRO A 243 -20.05 24.49 -57.34
C PRO A 243 -20.32 25.16 -55.96
N ALA A 244 -19.44 26.12 -55.61
CA ALA A 244 -19.52 27.09 -54.50
C ALA A 244 -19.92 28.50 -55.05
N PRO A 245 -19.60 29.71 -54.48
CA PRO A 245 -18.67 30.15 -53.40
C PRO A 245 -19.44 30.54 -52.10
N GLU A 246 -19.14 31.49 -51.17
CA GLU A 246 -18.26 32.67 -50.97
C GLU A 246 -17.99 32.87 -49.44
N VAL A 247 -17.12 33.73 -48.84
CA VAL A 247 -15.87 34.49 -49.15
C VAL A 247 -15.34 35.06 -47.78
N SER A 248 -14.07 35.51 -47.68
CA SER A 248 -13.48 36.32 -46.57
C SER A 248 -13.18 35.58 -45.24
N SER A 249 -11.91 35.30 -44.91
CA SER A 249 -10.88 36.11 -44.19
C SER A 249 -11.07 36.15 -42.65
N SER A 250 -10.05 36.25 -41.78
CA SER A 250 -8.66 36.72 -41.90
C SER A 250 -7.68 35.97 -40.95
N ASP A 251 -6.36 36.21 -41.10
CA ASP A 251 -5.22 35.73 -40.27
C ASP A 251 -5.38 35.96 -38.73
N THR A 252 -4.64 35.33 -37.81
CA THR A 252 -3.16 35.20 -37.77
C THR A 252 -2.66 34.17 -36.72
N ASN A 253 -1.46 33.64 -36.92
CA ASN A 253 -0.74 32.78 -35.95
C ASN A 253 -0.21 33.53 -34.70
N LYS A 254 -0.24 32.86 -33.54
CA LYS A 254 0.85 32.90 -32.54
C LYS A 254 0.72 31.80 -31.47
N ALA A 255 1.68 30.87 -31.46
CA ALA A 255 1.91 30.01 -30.29
C ALA A 255 2.81 30.73 -29.29
N ILE A 256 2.56 30.55 -27.99
CA ILE A 256 3.44 31.02 -26.91
C ILE A 256 3.71 29.82 -25.99
N GLY A 257 4.90 29.23 -26.09
CA GLY A 257 5.38 28.24 -25.14
C GLY A 257 6.13 28.93 -23.99
N THR A 258 5.62 28.80 -22.77
CA THR A 258 6.26 29.30 -21.55
C THR A 258 7.07 28.18 -20.88
N ALA A 259 8.39 28.18 -21.09
CA ALA A 259 9.30 27.33 -20.33
C ALA A 259 9.47 27.85 -18.90
N VAL A 260 9.33 26.97 -17.90
CA VAL A 260 9.57 27.29 -16.48
C VAL A 260 10.95 26.75 -16.08
N PRO A 261 11.87 27.59 -15.56
CA PRO A 261 13.21 27.13 -15.16
C PRO A 261 13.17 26.36 -13.83
N ILE A 262 13.79 25.18 -13.82
CA ILE A 262 14.01 24.39 -12.60
C ILE A 262 15.25 24.93 -11.88
N LEU A 263 15.07 25.62 -10.75
CA LEU A 263 16.16 25.96 -9.85
C LEU A 263 16.40 24.81 -8.86
N GLY A 264 17.48 24.07 -9.08
CA GLY A 264 17.96 23.07 -8.12
C GLY A 264 18.66 23.73 -6.93
N VAL A 265 18.30 23.33 -5.71
CA VAL A 265 19.00 23.72 -4.49
C VAL A 265 19.85 22.54 -4.02
N LEU A 266 21.16 22.65 -4.20
CA LEU A 266 22.12 21.90 -3.40
C LEU A 266 22.22 22.55 -2.02
N SER A 267 22.48 21.75 -0.99
CA SER A 267 22.86 22.23 0.33
C SER A 267 23.94 21.32 0.89
N ILE A 268 24.88 21.95 1.61
CA ILE A 268 26.10 21.37 2.19
C ILE A 268 25.84 21.09 3.67
#